data_AF-R9JEG0-F1
#
_entry.id   AF-R9JEG0-F1
#
_cell.length_a   1.000
_cell.length_b   1.000
_cell.length_c   1.000
_cell.angle_alpha   90.00
_cell.angle_beta   90.00
_cell.angle_gamma   90.00
#
_symmetry.space_group_name_H-M   'P 1'
#
loop_
_entity.id
_entity.type
_entity.pdbx_description
1 polymer ?
#
loop_
_entity_poly.entity_id
_entity_poly.type
_entity_poly.pdbx_seq_one_letter_code
_entity_poly.pdbx_strand_id
1 'polypeptide(L)'
;MMTREELEKKFIELGLPEGAARIYAEKEQQNKKIAWLAGYHFVYGLNERLRFYDDSYAELIKQGKIKTTESIALMEAGATPELIADFAYQITLEAYCDVLHQLSDFEAEYGMEDLPTWKLKERTAD
;
A
#
# COMPACT_ATOMS: atom_id res chain seq x y z
N MET A 1 -16.77 -14.05 -15.03
CA MET A 1 -15.37 -13.59 -15.07
C MET A 1 -15.38 -12.18 -15.60
N MET A 2 -14.68 -11.24 -14.95
CA MET A 2 -14.72 -9.84 -15.34
C MET A 2 -14.10 -9.64 -16.73
N THR A 3 -14.59 -8.66 -17.49
CA THR A 3 -13.97 -8.29 -18.77
C THR A 3 -12.69 -7.49 -18.54
N ARG A 4 -11.86 -7.36 -19.59
CA ARG A 4 -10.67 -6.50 -19.58
C ARG A 4 -11.04 -5.05 -19.25
N GLU A 5 -12.12 -4.53 -19.84
CA GLU A 5 -12.61 -3.16 -19.56
C GLU A 5 -13.00 -2.99 -18.08
N GLU A 6 -13.68 -3.99 -17.50
CA GLU A 6 -14.07 -3.95 -16.08
C GLU A 6 -12.86 -4.01 -15.14
N LEU A 7 -11.85 -4.82 -15.48
CA LEU A 7 -10.59 -4.91 -14.74
C LEU A 7 -9.78 -3.62 -14.84
N GLU A 8 -9.66 -3.06 -16.04
CA GLU A 8 -8.96 -1.79 -16.28
C GLU A 8 -9.58 -0.66 -15.47
N LYS A 9 -10.92 -0.55 -15.47
CA LYS A 9 -11.62 0.44 -14.66
C LYS A 9 -11.30 0.29 -13.17
N LYS A 10 -11.28 -0.93 -12.65
CA LYS A 10 -10.92 -1.18 -11.24
C LYS A 10 -9.48 -0.82 -10.91
N PHE A 11 -8.54 -1.12 -11.80
CA PHE A 11 -7.15 -0.71 -11.64
C PHE A 11 -7.01 0.82 -11.62
N ILE A 12 -7.74 1.55 -12.48
CA ILE A 12 -7.77 3.02 -12.47
C ILE A 12 -8.37 3.56 -11.16
N GLU A 13 -9.47 2.96 -10.67
CA GLU A 13 -10.08 3.32 -9.38
C GLU A 13 -9.12 3.11 -8.20
N LEU A 14 -8.19 2.16 -8.31
CA LEU A 14 -7.11 1.92 -7.36
C LEU A 14 -5.90 2.84 -7.58
N GLY A 15 -5.97 3.78 -8.52
CA GLY A 15 -4.93 4.79 -8.73
C GLY A 15 -3.83 4.41 -9.72
N LEU A 16 -4.01 3.37 -10.55
CA LEU A 16 -3.09 3.15 -11.68
C LEU A 16 -3.32 4.18 -12.78
N PRO A 17 -2.25 4.69 -13.41
CA PRO A 17 -2.36 5.39 -14.68
C PRO A 17 -3.02 4.51 -15.75
N GLU A 18 -3.86 5.09 -16.62
CA GLU A 18 -4.65 4.37 -17.63
C GLU A 18 -3.81 3.40 -18.48
N GLY A 19 -2.64 3.84 -18.95
CA GLY A 19 -1.74 3.00 -19.75
C GLY A 19 -1.25 1.75 -19.00
N ALA A 20 -1.00 1.86 -17.69
CA ALA A 20 -0.61 0.73 -16.86
C ALA A 20 -1.83 -0.16 -16.52
N ALA A 21 -2.97 0.45 -16.20
CA ALA A 21 -4.20 -0.26 -15.88
C ALA A 21 -4.65 -1.20 -17.01
N ARG A 22 -4.54 -0.76 -18.26
CA ARG A 22 -4.81 -1.58 -19.43
C ARG A 22 -3.93 -2.82 -19.51
N ILE A 23 -2.63 -2.66 -19.30
CA ILE A 23 -1.64 -3.75 -19.36
C ILE A 23 -1.95 -4.79 -18.27
N TYR A 24 -2.25 -4.37 -17.03
CA TYR A 24 -2.56 -5.31 -15.94
C TYR A 24 -3.92 -5.96 -16.09
N ALA A 25 -4.91 -5.26 -16.64
CA ALA A 25 -6.20 -5.85 -16.99
C ALA A 25 -6.06 -6.96 -18.04
N GLU A 26 -5.23 -6.75 -19.06
CA GLU A 26 -4.92 -7.77 -20.08
C GLU A 26 -4.18 -8.97 -19.46
N LYS A 27 -3.17 -8.72 -18.59
CA LYS A 27 -2.45 -9.78 -17.88
C LYS A 27 -3.34 -10.61 -16.94
N GLU A 28 -4.19 -9.98 -16.12
CA GLU A 28 -5.14 -10.67 -15.23
C GLU A 28 -6.14 -11.54 -16.03
N GLN A 29 -6.65 -11.00 -17.14
CA GLN A 29 -7.63 -11.71 -17.96
C GLN A 29 -7.01 -12.94 -18.66
N GLN A 30 -5.77 -12.81 -19.15
CA GLN A 30 -5.05 -13.87 -19.86
C GLN A 30 -4.44 -14.89 -18.89
N ASN A 31 -3.93 -14.45 -17.74
CA ASN A 31 -3.25 -15.27 -16.75
C ASN A 31 -4.01 -15.28 -15.42
N LYS A 32 -5.10 -16.05 -15.40
CA LYS A 32 -6.05 -16.22 -14.27
C LYS A 32 -5.45 -16.87 -13.03
N LYS A 33 -4.19 -17.29 -13.08
CA LYS A 33 -3.47 -17.82 -11.91
C LYS A 33 -2.95 -16.69 -11.03
N ILE A 34 -2.88 -15.47 -11.56
CA ILE A 34 -2.26 -14.33 -10.90
C ILE A 34 -3.35 -13.32 -10.57
N ALA A 35 -3.63 -13.16 -9.28
CA ALA A 35 -4.64 -12.24 -8.77
C ALA A 35 -4.07 -10.81 -8.65
N TRP A 36 -3.63 -10.22 -9.76
CA TRP A 36 -3.09 -8.87 -9.85
C TRP A 36 -4.02 -7.83 -9.23
N LEU A 37 -5.32 -7.94 -9.47
CA LEU A 37 -6.29 -7.00 -8.91
C LEU A 37 -6.29 -7.05 -7.37
N ALA A 38 -6.19 -8.25 -6.80
CA ALA A 38 -6.13 -8.43 -5.35
C ALA A 38 -4.78 -7.94 -4.78
N GLY A 39 -3.68 -8.28 -5.43
CA GLY A 39 -2.34 -7.81 -5.05
C GLY A 39 -2.25 -6.29 -5.06
N TYR A 40 -2.73 -5.65 -6.12
CA TYR A 40 -2.69 -4.19 -6.23
C TYR A 40 -3.57 -3.52 -5.18
N HIS A 41 -4.78 -4.03 -4.94
CA HIS A 41 -5.65 -3.50 -3.90
C HIS A 41 -4.98 -3.53 -2.51
N PHE A 42 -4.25 -4.60 -2.20
CA PHE A 42 -3.55 -4.74 -0.93
C PHE A 42 -2.33 -3.80 -0.82
N VAL A 43 -1.46 -3.81 -1.82
CA VAL A 43 -0.24 -2.98 -1.88
C VAL A 43 -0.60 -1.49 -1.87
N TYR A 44 -1.63 -1.09 -2.63
CA TYR A 44 -2.09 0.29 -2.67
C TYR A 44 -2.59 0.77 -1.31
N GLY A 45 -3.41 -0.04 -0.62
CA GLY A 45 -3.91 0.30 0.70
C GLY A 45 -2.80 0.52 1.74
N LEU A 46 -1.74 -0.28 1.69
CA LEU A 46 -0.56 -0.10 2.55
C LEU A 46 0.23 1.17 2.18
N ASN A 47 0.39 1.45 0.89
CA ASN A 47 1.06 2.66 0.41
C ASN A 47 0.31 3.94 0.81
N GLU A 48 -1.02 3.92 0.80
CA GLU A 48 -1.85 5.03 1.31
C GLU A 48 -1.70 5.23 2.82
N ARG A 49 -1.61 4.14 3.58
CA ARG A 49 -1.36 4.22 5.03
C ARG A 49 0.01 4.79 5.35
N LEU A 50 1.05 4.38 4.61
CA LEU A 50 2.40 4.96 4.74
C LEU A 50 2.38 6.47 4.56
N ARG A 51 1.74 6.97 3.50
CA ARG A 51 1.55 8.41 3.26
C ARG A 51 0.78 9.09 4.39
N PHE A 52 -0.31 8.49 4.83
CA PHE A 52 -1.11 9.03 5.93
C PHE A 52 -0.31 9.17 7.23
N TYR A 53 0.47 8.14 7.59
CA TYR A 53 1.29 8.13 8.79
C TYR A 53 2.45 9.13 8.74
N ASP A 54 3.07 9.30 7.56
CA ASP A 54 4.14 10.27 7.35
C ASP A 54 3.62 11.73 7.35
N ASP A 55 2.56 12.00 6.58
CA ASP A 55 2.13 13.38 6.29
C ASP A 55 1.22 13.99 7.35
N SER A 56 0.35 13.20 7.99
CA SER A 56 -0.83 13.75 8.68
C SER A 56 -1.13 13.20 10.06
N TYR A 57 -0.65 11.98 10.37
CA TYR A 57 -1.09 11.28 11.57
C TYR A 57 -0.64 11.94 12.88
N ALA A 58 0.62 12.39 12.96
CA ALA A 58 1.13 13.10 14.13
C ALA A 58 0.31 14.37 14.43
N GLU A 59 -0.01 15.15 13.39
CA GLU A 59 -0.79 16.38 13.52
C GLU A 59 -2.23 16.11 13.95
N LEU A 60 -2.85 15.05 13.43
CA LEU A 60 -4.21 14.65 13.83
C LEU A 60 -4.26 14.14 15.28
N ILE A 61 -3.21 13.51 15.78
CA ILE A 61 -3.07 13.17 17.21
C ILE A 61 -2.96 14.44 18.06
N LYS A 62 -2.09 15.39 17.68
CA LYS A 62 -1.96 16.69 18.39
C LYS A 62 -3.28 17.44 18.49
N GLN A 63 -4.06 17.42 17.41
CA GLN A 63 -5.38 18.05 17.35
C GLN A 63 -6.46 17.26 18.13
N GLY A 64 -6.11 16.09 18.69
CA GLY A 64 -7.04 15.22 19.40
C GLY A 64 -8.13 14.63 18.51
N LYS A 65 -7.94 14.63 17.18
CA LYS A 65 -8.86 14.05 16.20
C LYS A 65 -8.72 12.54 16.10
N ILE A 66 -7.54 12.02 16.47
CA ILE A 66 -7.28 10.59 16.59
C ILE A 66 -7.07 10.28 18.07
N LYS A 67 -7.92 9.40 18.59
CA LYS A 67 -7.89 8.95 19.98
C LYS A 67 -8.21 7.46 20.02
N THR A 68 -7.20 6.65 19.75
CA THR A 68 -7.27 5.20 20.02
C THR A 68 -6.77 4.92 21.42
N THR A 69 -7.17 3.79 22.01
CA THR A 69 -6.69 3.34 23.32
C THR A 69 -5.16 3.27 23.36
N GLU A 70 -4.55 2.79 22.29
CA GLU A 70 -3.09 2.68 22.13
C GLU A 70 -2.43 4.06 22.08
N SER A 71 -2.97 5.00 21.29
CA SER A 71 -2.41 6.36 21.20
C SER A 71 -2.47 7.09 22.54
N ILE A 72 -3.56 6.90 23.31
CA ILE A 72 -3.72 7.49 24.64
C ILE A 72 -2.69 6.89 25.60
N ALA A 73 -2.60 5.56 25.66
CA ALA A 73 -1.66 4.87 26.55
C ALA A 73 -0.19 5.25 26.25
N LEU A 74 0.17 5.38 24.97
CA LEU A 74 1.52 5.82 24.56
C LEU A 74 1.79 7.27 24.97
N MET A 75 0.82 8.17 24.77
CA MET A 75 0.95 9.57 25.21
C MET A 75 1.04 9.69 26.74
N GLU A 76 0.27 8.91 27.50
CA GLU A 76 0.35 8.85 28.97
C GLU A 76 1.69 8.31 29.46
N ALA A 77 2.32 7.42 28.69
CA ALA A 77 3.68 6.93 28.93
C ALA A 77 4.79 7.91 28.48
N GLY A 78 4.42 9.07 27.93
CA GLY A 78 5.35 10.14 27.54
C GLY A 78 5.80 10.11 26.07
N ALA A 79 5.20 9.29 25.21
CA ALA A 79 5.48 9.32 23.78
C ALA A 79 4.91 10.59 23.12
N THR A 80 5.67 11.21 22.24
CA THR A 80 5.17 12.34 21.44
C THR A 80 4.33 11.85 20.27
N PRO A 81 3.39 12.66 19.74
CA PRO A 81 2.64 12.33 18.54
C PRO A 81 3.51 11.96 17.33
N GLU A 82 4.69 12.57 17.17
CA GLU A 82 5.67 12.24 16.13
C GLU A 82 6.23 10.84 16.32
N LEU A 83 6.60 10.47 17.54
CA LEU A 83 7.12 9.13 17.83
C LEU A 83 6.06 8.05 17.59
N ILE A 84 4.80 8.35 17.93
CA ILE A 84 3.67 7.46 17.65
C ILE A 84 3.45 7.30 16.13
N ALA A 85 3.58 8.39 15.36
CA ALA A 85 3.46 8.35 13.91
C ALA A 85 4.62 7.59 13.24
N ASP A 86 5.86 7.83 13.67
CA ASP A 86 7.02 7.10 13.17
C ASP A 86 6.90 5.60 13.47
N PHE A 87 6.47 5.23 14.68
CA PHE A 87 6.20 3.83 15.02
C PHE A 87 5.14 3.18 14.12
N ALA A 88 4.01 3.87 13.89
CA ALA A 88 2.95 3.37 13.01
C ALA A 88 3.41 3.26 11.55
N TYR A 89 4.24 4.19 11.10
CA TYR A 89 4.86 4.17 9.77
C TYR A 89 5.76 2.94 9.62
N GLN A 90 6.68 2.68 10.57
CA GLN A 90 7.62 1.55 10.50
C GLN A 90 6.90 0.20 10.43
N ILE A 91 5.88 -0.02 11.26
CA ILE A 91 5.07 -1.27 11.21
C ILE A 91 4.41 -1.43 9.84
N THR A 92 3.87 -0.35 9.29
CA THR A 92 3.20 -0.39 7.99
C THR A 92 4.20 -0.64 6.87
N LEU A 93 5.42 -0.11 6.99
CA LEU A 93 6.50 -0.29 6.02
C LEU A 93 6.98 -1.74 6.01
N GLU A 94 7.14 -2.35 7.19
CA GLU A 94 7.48 -3.77 7.31
C GLU A 94 6.41 -4.64 6.64
N ALA A 95 5.13 -4.43 6.96
CA ALA A 95 4.03 -5.15 6.33
C ALA A 95 3.96 -4.94 4.80
N TYR A 96 4.26 -3.72 4.34
CA TYR A 96 4.36 -3.43 2.91
C TYR A 96 5.48 -4.23 2.26
N CYS A 97 6.68 -4.19 2.83
CA CYS A 97 7.84 -4.93 2.35
C CYS A 97 7.59 -6.45 2.33
N ASP A 98 6.95 -7.01 3.36
CA ASP A 98 6.62 -8.44 3.41
C ASP A 98 5.69 -8.86 2.26
N VAL A 99 4.70 -8.02 1.95
CA VAL A 99 3.78 -8.27 0.84
C VAL A 99 4.49 -8.19 -0.49
N LEU A 100 5.35 -7.18 -0.68
CA LEU A 100 6.15 -7.08 -1.90
C LEU A 100 7.04 -8.32 -2.07
N HIS A 101 7.66 -8.82 -0.99
CA HIS A 101 8.46 -10.03 -1.01
C HIS A 101 7.62 -11.25 -1.41
N GLN A 102 6.47 -11.47 -0.76
CA GLN A 102 5.59 -12.61 -1.10
C GLN A 102 5.14 -12.59 -2.56
N LEU A 103 4.85 -11.40 -3.07
CA LEU A 103 4.46 -11.22 -4.46
C LEU A 103 5.65 -11.47 -5.40
N SER A 104 6.87 -11.07 -5.04
CA SER A 104 8.09 -11.37 -5.80
C SER A 104 8.46 -12.87 -5.77
N ASP A 105 8.29 -13.55 -4.64
CA ASP A 105 8.49 -15.00 -4.53
C ASP A 105 7.50 -15.76 -5.42
N PHE A 106 6.24 -15.31 -5.42
CA PHE A 106 5.22 -15.83 -6.33
C PHE A 106 5.65 -15.66 -7.80
N GLU A 107 6.28 -14.56 -8.18
CA GLU A 107 6.78 -14.40 -9.54
C GLU A 107 7.92 -15.35 -9.91
N ALA A 108 8.87 -15.52 -8.99
CA ALA A 108 9.99 -16.43 -9.20
C ALA A 108 9.51 -17.88 -9.37
N GLU A 109 8.48 -18.29 -8.62
CA GLU A 109 7.87 -19.61 -8.73
C GLU A 109 7.10 -19.82 -10.04
N TYR A 110 6.48 -18.77 -10.58
CA TYR A 110 5.64 -18.86 -11.79
C TYR A 110 6.28 -18.30 -13.07
N GLY A 111 7.54 -17.86 -13.04
CA GLY A 111 8.33 -17.47 -14.21
C GLY A 111 7.89 -16.17 -14.88
N MET A 112 7.61 -15.13 -14.09
CA MET A 112 7.14 -13.83 -14.58
C MET A 112 8.31 -12.85 -14.72
N GLU A 113 8.45 -12.17 -15.87
CA GLU A 113 9.62 -11.32 -16.16
C GLU A 113 9.53 -9.88 -15.62
N ASP A 114 8.37 -9.34 -15.24
CA ASP A 114 8.28 -7.95 -14.76
C ASP A 114 6.96 -7.66 -13.98
N LEU A 115 7.08 -7.37 -12.67
CA LEU A 115 6.06 -6.59 -11.93
C LEU A 115 6.00 -5.17 -12.52
N PRO A 116 4.85 -4.48 -12.41
CA PRO A 116 4.90 -3.02 -12.32
C PRO A 116 5.92 -2.68 -11.25
N THR A 117 6.91 -1.85 -11.54
CA THR A 117 7.81 -1.34 -10.51
C THR A 117 6.95 -0.65 -9.45
N TRP A 118 6.65 -1.38 -8.37
CA TRP A 118 5.89 -0.94 -7.20
C TRP A 118 6.75 -0.03 -6.37
N LYS A 119 7.30 1.00 -7.02
CA LYS A 119 8.22 1.93 -6.37
C LYS A 119 7.43 2.65 -5.30
N LEU A 120 7.76 2.28 -4.07
CA LEU A 120 7.54 3.06 -2.86
C LEU A 120 7.72 4.53 -3.23
N LYS A 121 6.74 5.38 -2.92
CA LYS A 121 7.01 6.81 -2.93
C LYS A 121 7.86 7.04 -1.68
N GLU A 122 9.19 7.02 -1.87
CA GLU A 122 10.15 7.25 -0.80
C GLU A 122 9.85 8.58 -0.11
N ARG A 123 10.07 8.60 1.21
CA ARG A 123 9.92 9.77 2.06
C ARG A 123 10.65 10.96 1.42
N THR A 124 9.97 12.08 1.22
CA THR A 124 10.67 13.34 0.96
C THR A 124 11.46 13.66 2.21
N ALA A 125 12.79 13.56 2.15
CA ALA A 125 13.65 14.04 3.21
C ALA A 125 13.52 15.56 3.29
N ASP A 126 13.09 16.07 4.45
CA ASP A 126 13.18 17.50 4.80
C ASP A 126 14.64 17.95 4.96
#